data_AF-A0A151BJR5-F1
#
_entry.id   AF-A0A151BJR5-F1
#
_cell.length_a   1.000
_cell.length_b   1.000
_cell.length_c   1.000
_cell.angle_alpha   90.00
_cell.angle_beta   90.00
_cell.angle_gamma   90.00
#
_symmetry.space_group_name_H-M   'P 1'
#
loop_
_entity.id
_entity.type
_entity.pdbx_description
1 polymer ?
#
loop_
_entity_poly.entity_id
_entity_poly.type
_entity_poly.pdbx_seq_one_letter_code
_entity_poly.pdbx_strand_id
1 'polypeptide(L)'
;MDKMLVDSLGDVTITSDGKTILDEIDVEHPAAKMMVEVAKTQDDEVGDGTTTSVIVAGELLTKAEELINKNVHPTVIIDGYRKAADKALETLEKIAIPVDPADREMLKKIAVTSMASKIVSEYKEQLAEIVVDAVLYVARKVGDEYRVDLDDIMVEKKPGESITETKLIEGIVLDKEVVHSGMPKRIEEAKIALLNCPLEVEKTREDQY
;
A
#
# COMPACT_ATOMS: atom_id res chain seq x y z
N MET A 1 -1.15 -5.06 18.13
CA MET A 1 -0.74 -3.95 19.02
C MET A 1 0.12 -3.03 18.21
N ASP A 2 -0.26 -1.77 18.15
CA ASP A 2 0.49 -0.75 17.42
C ASP A 2 1.84 -0.47 18.11
N LYS A 3 2.80 -0.03 17.31
CA LYS A 3 4.13 0.38 17.74
C LYS A 3 4.24 1.88 17.58
N MET A 4 4.69 2.55 18.63
CA MET A 4 5.11 3.94 18.59
C MET A 4 6.60 3.96 18.30
N LEU A 5 6.97 4.60 17.20
CA LEU A 5 8.33 4.78 16.73
C LEU A 5 8.65 6.26 16.84
N VAL A 6 9.86 6.57 17.31
CA VAL A 6 10.34 7.94 17.44
C VAL A 6 11.63 8.01 16.65
N ASP A 7 11.66 8.86 15.64
CA ASP A 7 12.83 9.03 14.79
C ASP A 7 13.92 9.88 15.50
N SER A 8 15.04 10.10 14.80
CA SER A 8 16.14 10.92 15.34
C SER A 8 15.81 12.42 15.45
N LEU A 9 14.78 12.89 14.74
CA LEU A 9 14.32 14.28 14.72
C LEU A 9 13.22 14.54 15.76
N GLY A 10 12.68 13.49 16.37
CA GLY A 10 11.60 13.53 17.35
C GLY A 10 10.19 13.37 16.75
N ASP A 11 10.07 13.06 15.47
CA ASP A 11 8.80 12.74 14.83
C ASP A 11 8.30 11.38 15.32
N VAL A 12 7.00 11.33 15.64
CA VAL A 12 6.36 10.16 16.26
C VAL A 12 5.42 9.50 15.25
N THR A 13 5.74 8.26 14.88
CA THR A 13 4.91 7.43 14.00
C THR A 13 4.27 6.30 14.81
N ILE A 14 2.95 6.17 14.75
CA ILE A 14 2.21 5.07 15.40
C ILE A 14 1.62 4.19 14.30
N THR A 15 2.03 2.93 14.25
CA THR A 15 1.60 2.01 13.18
C THR A 15 1.62 0.54 13.64
N SER A 16 0.76 -0.28 13.04
CA SER A 16 0.81 -1.74 13.12
C SER A 16 1.34 -2.39 11.83
N ASP A 17 1.64 -1.60 10.81
CA ASP A 17 2.17 -2.11 9.55
C ASP A 17 3.64 -2.53 9.69
N GLY A 18 3.93 -3.76 9.27
CA GLY A 18 5.25 -4.36 9.38
C GLY A 18 6.31 -3.65 8.54
N LYS A 19 5.95 -3.19 7.32
CA LYS A 19 6.90 -2.44 6.47
C LYS A 19 7.26 -1.11 7.12
N THR A 20 6.27 -0.33 7.51
CA THR A 20 6.50 0.97 8.16
C THR A 20 7.36 0.81 9.42
N ILE A 21 7.11 -0.23 10.23
CA ILE A 21 7.94 -0.51 11.42
C ILE A 21 9.39 -0.81 11.04
N LEU A 22 9.60 -1.63 10.01
CA LEU A 22 10.93 -2.07 9.59
C LEU A 22 11.73 -0.97 8.86
N ASP A 23 11.05 -0.01 8.24
CA ASP A 23 11.67 1.15 7.58
C ASP A 23 12.11 2.22 8.58
N GLU A 24 11.34 2.42 9.64
CA GLU A 24 11.61 3.42 10.69
C GLU A 24 12.66 2.95 11.72
N ILE A 25 12.86 1.64 11.85
CA ILE A 25 13.88 1.10 12.77
C ILE A 25 15.26 1.17 12.09
N ASP A 26 16.23 1.77 12.78
CA ASP A 26 17.63 1.75 12.34
C ASP A 26 18.25 0.35 12.57
N VAL A 27 18.25 -0.47 11.52
CA VAL A 27 18.79 -1.83 11.55
C VAL A 27 20.22 -1.85 11.01
N GLU A 28 21.20 -2.11 11.88
CA GLU A 28 22.61 -2.22 11.46
C GLU A 28 22.95 -3.58 10.85
N HIS A 29 22.40 -4.67 11.38
CA HIS A 29 22.81 -6.03 11.02
C HIS A 29 22.40 -6.41 9.59
N PRO A 30 23.33 -6.84 8.70
CA PRO A 30 23.01 -7.12 7.29
C PRO A 30 21.89 -8.15 7.08
N ALA A 31 21.85 -9.21 7.87
CA ALA A 31 20.77 -10.22 7.76
C ALA A 31 19.40 -9.64 8.14
N ALA A 32 19.36 -8.68 9.08
CA ALA A 32 18.11 -8.03 9.44
C ALA A 32 17.69 -7.03 8.36
N LYS A 33 18.63 -6.34 7.69
CA LYS A 33 18.33 -5.56 6.47
C LYS A 33 17.70 -6.42 5.37
N MET A 34 18.15 -7.66 5.19
CA MET A 34 17.50 -8.57 4.23
C MET A 34 16.05 -8.88 4.60
N MET A 35 15.70 -8.94 5.90
CA MET A 35 14.30 -9.12 6.33
C MET A 35 13.45 -7.88 6.04
N VAL A 36 14.03 -6.68 6.16
CA VAL A 36 13.37 -5.43 5.76
C VAL A 36 13.01 -5.47 4.27
N GLU A 37 13.95 -5.91 3.42
CA GLU A 37 13.71 -6.01 1.98
C GLU A 37 12.62 -7.03 1.61
N VAL A 38 12.49 -8.12 2.38
CA VAL A 38 11.38 -9.07 2.21
C VAL A 38 10.02 -8.41 2.51
N ALA A 39 9.94 -7.60 3.57
CA ALA A 39 8.72 -6.88 3.91
C ALA A 39 8.36 -5.83 2.85
N LYS A 40 9.35 -5.07 2.34
CA LYS A 40 9.17 -4.09 1.26
C LYS A 40 8.65 -4.73 -0.01
N THR A 41 9.29 -5.81 -0.46
CA THR A 41 8.87 -6.53 -1.67
C THR A 41 7.44 -7.05 -1.55
N GLN A 42 7.05 -7.54 -0.37
CA GLN A 42 5.68 -8.00 -0.12
C GLN A 42 4.66 -6.87 -0.19
N ASP A 43 5.01 -5.69 0.31
CA ASP A 43 4.16 -4.50 0.23
C ASP A 43 4.02 -3.99 -1.19
N ASP A 44 5.12 -3.90 -1.93
CA ASP A 44 5.14 -3.34 -3.28
C ASP A 44 4.38 -4.24 -4.29
N GLU A 45 4.42 -5.57 -4.11
CA GLU A 45 3.75 -6.53 -5.00
C GLU A 45 2.29 -6.82 -4.59
N VAL A 46 1.98 -6.88 -3.29
CA VAL A 46 0.66 -7.34 -2.79
C VAL A 46 -0.03 -6.31 -1.89
N GLY A 47 0.72 -5.48 -1.16
CA GLY A 47 0.18 -4.45 -0.26
C GLY A 47 -0.40 -4.96 1.06
N ASP A 48 -0.29 -6.26 1.36
CA ASP A 48 -0.69 -6.87 2.63
C ASP A 48 0.22 -8.06 2.98
N GLY A 49 0.23 -8.46 4.26
CA GLY A 49 1.00 -9.60 4.75
C GLY A 49 2.47 -9.32 5.01
N THR A 50 2.90 -8.04 5.05
CA THR A 50 4.27 -7.61 5.34
C THR A 50 4.82 -8.21 6.64
N THR A 51 4.02 -8.21 7.70
CA THR A 51 4.37 -8.84 8.98
C THR A 51 4.44 -10.37 8.87
N THR A 52 3.52 -10.98 8.13
CA THR A 52 3.44 -12.44 7.98
C THR A 52 4.65 -12.98 7.22
N SER A 53 5.08 -12.31 6.15
CA SER A 53 6.24 -12.75 5.36
C SER A 53 7.52 -12.77 6.19
N VAL A 54 7.72 -11.75 7.04
CA VAL A 54 8.87 -11.65 7.95
C VAL A 54 8.83 -12.75 9.02
N ILE A 55 7.67 -12.99 9.63
CA ILE A 55 7.52 -14.05 10.64
C ILE A 55 7.78 -15.43 10.05
N VAL A 56 7.23 -15.71 8.86
CA VAL A 56 7.43 -16.99 8.16
C VAL A 56 8.91 -17.18 7.81
N ALA A 57 9.58 -16.14 7.29
CA ALA A 57 11.00 -16.22 6.99
C ALA A 57 11.85 -16.46 8.25
N GLY A 58 11.53 -15.79 9.36
CA GLY A 58 12.19 -16.01 10.66
C GLY A 58 12.03 -17.44 11.17
N GLU A 59 10.81 -17.99 11.12
CA GLU A 59 10.54 -19.36 11.57
C GLU A 59 11.24 -20.40 10.67
N LEU A 60 11.27 -20.19 9.35
CA LEU A 60 12.03 -21.04 8.43
C LEU A 60 13.53 -21.05 8.76
N LEU A 61 14.11 -19.91 9.14
CA LEU A 61 15.51 -19.84 9.56
C LEU A 61 15.74 -20.60 10.87
N THR A 62 14.86 -20.46 11.86
CA THR A 62 14.91 -21.25 13.11
C THR A 62 14.89 -22.76 12.83
N LYS A 63 14.01 -23.21 11.92
CA LYS A 63 13.95 -24.63 11.54
C LYS A 63 15.15 -25.08 10.71
N ALA A 64 15.72 -24.20 9.90
CA ALA A 64 16.96 -24.48 9.20
C ALA A 64 18.13 -24.66 10.19
N GLU A 65 18.22 -23.84 11.23
CA GLU A 65 19.24 -23.98 12.28
C GLU A 65 19.15 -25.35 12.98
N GLU A 66 17.94 -25.82 13.32
CA GLU A 66 17.75 -27.16 13.90
C GLU A 66 18.27 -28.29 12.98
N LEU A 67 18.13 -28.15 11.67
CA LEU A 67 18.61 -29.11 10.68
C LEU A 67 20.14 -29.04 10.52
N ILE A 68 20.70 -27.84 10.53
CA ILE A 68 22.16 -27.62 10.51
C ILE A 68 22.80 -28.26 11.74
N ASN A 69 22.20 -28.10 12.92
CA ASN A 69 22.66 -28.73 14.17
C ASN A 69 22.61 -30.27 14.12
N LYS A 70 21.78 -30.84 13.24
CA LYS A 70 21.73 -32.28 12.95
C LYS A 70 22.71 -32.70 11.83
N ASN A 71 23.64 -31.83 11.45
CA ASN A 71 24.61 -32.03 10.36
C ASN A 71 23.97 -32.22 8.97
N VAL A 72 22.79 -31.65 8.73
CA VAL A 72 22.23 -31.58 7.37
C VAL A 72 22.93 -30.48 6.59
N HIS A 73 23.46 -30.80 5.41
CA HIS A 73 24.16 -29.82 4.58
C HIS A 73 23.22 -28.70 4.11
N PRO A 74 23.58 -27.41 4.20
CA PRO A 74 22.69 -26.28 3.86
C PRO A 74 22.07 -26.37 2.46
N THR A 75 22.82 -26.86 1.47
CA THR A 75 22.32 -27.06 0.10
C THR A 75 21.10 -27.99 0.05
N VAL A 76 21.05 -29.02 0.89
CA VAL A 76 19.91 -29.95 0.97
C VAL A 76 18.69 -29.26 1.57
N ILE A 77 18.90 -28.39 2.57
CA ILE A 77 17.84 -27.60 3.19
C ILE A 77 17.23 -26.63 2.16
N ILE A 78 18.08 -25.92 1.42
CA ILE A 78 17.65 -24.98 0.37
C ILE A 78 16.85 -25.70 -0.72
N ASP A 79 17.35 -26.83 -1.21
CA ASP A 79 16.63 -27.64 -2.22
C ASP A 79 15.29 -28.16 -1.69
N GLY A 80 15.26 -28.60 -0.43
CA GLY A 80 14.03 -29.02 0.25
C GLY A 80 13.01 -27.89 0.39
N TYR A 81 13.44 -26.69 0.78
CA TYR A 81 12.57 -25.52 0.91
C TYR A 81 12.02 -25.03 -0.42
N ARG A 82 12.82 -25.07 -1.49
CA ARG A 82 12.32 -24.76 -2.85
C ARG A 82 11.21 -25.70 -3.27
N LYS A 83 11.42 -27.02 -3.13
CA LYS A 83 10.40 -28.04 -3.42
C LYS A 83 9.15 -27.88 -2.55
N ALA A 84 9.31 -27.52 -1.29
CA ALA A 84 8.20 -27.27 -0.38
C ALA A 84 7.41 -26.02 -0.78
N ALA A 85 8.08 -24.95 -1.21
CA ALA A 85 7.45 -23.72 -1.70
C ALA A 85 6.61 -23.99 -2.96
N ASP A 86 7.18 -24.70 -3.95
CA ASP A 86 6.44 -25.09 -5.16
C ASP A 86 5.18 -25.89 -4.80
N LYS A 87 5.31 -26.84 -3.86
CA LYS A 87 4.17 -27.65 -3.43
C LYS A 87 3.12 -26.85 -2.65
N ALA A 88 3.56 -25.86 -1.87
CA ALA A 88 2.67 -24.96 -1.16
C ALA A 88 1.85 -24.12 -2.14
N LEU A 89 2.48 -23.57 -3.18
CA LEU A 89 1.80 -22.81 -4.23
C LEU A 89 0.76 -23.67 -4.97
N GLU A 90 1.12 -24.89 -5.39
CA GLU A 90 0.15 -25.83 -6.00
C GLU A 90 -1.06 -26.12 -5.09
N THR A 91 -0.83 -26.14 -3.77
CA THR A 91 -1.89 -26.42 -2.80
C THR A 91 -2.77 -25.20 -2.60
N LEU A 92 -2.17 -24.01 -2.53
CA LEU A 92 -2.88 -22.73 -2.46
C LEU A 92 -3.81 -22.53 -3.67
N GLU A 93 -3.35 -22.83 -4.88
CA GLU A 93 -4.18 -22.76 -6.09
C GLU A 93 -5.39 -23.69 -6.04
N LYS A 94 -5.26 -24.89 -5.43
CA LYS A 94 -6.35 -25.87 -5.32
C LYS A 94 -7.41 -25.49 -4.29
N ILE A 95 -7.01 -24.78 -3.24
CA ILE A 95 -7.92 -24.34 -2.18
C ILE A 95 -8.41 -22.90 -2.39
N ALA A 96 -7.87 -22.19 -3.39
CA ALA A 96 -8.29 -20.85 -3.75
C ALA A 96 -9.77 -20.87 -4.18
N ILE A 97 -10.51 -19.89 -3.68
CA ILE A 97 -11.93 -19.74 -3.99
C ILE A 97 -12.02 -18.69 -5.11
N PRO A 98 -12.48 -19.05 -6.32
CA PRO A 98 -12.65 -18.07 -7.38
C PRO A 98 -13.75 -17.08 -7.01
N VAL A 99 -13.48 -15.79 -7.22
CA VAL A 99 -14.38 -14.68 -6.94
C VAL A 99 -14.57 -13.88 -8.22
N ASP A 100 -15.79 -13.37 -8.43
CA ASP A 100 -16.04 -12.41 -9.51
C ASP A 100 -15.38 -11.06 -9.15
N PRO A 101 -14.48 -10.53 -9.99
CA PRO A 101 -13.84 -9.23 -9.74
C PRO A 101 -14.83 -8.05 -9.62
N ALA A 102 -16.06 -8.20 -10.10
CA ALA A 102 -17.11 -7.19 -9.98
C ALA A 102 -18.01 -7.37 -8.74
N ASP A 103 -17.81 -8.43 -7.94
CA ASP A 103 -18.61 -8.69 -6.73
C ASP A 103 -18.24 -7.72 -5.61
N ARG A 104 -19.02 -6.64 -5.52
CA ARG A 104 -18.89 -5.61 -4.49
C ARG A 104 -18.98 -6.16 -3.07
N GLU A 105 -19.81 -7.17 -2.80
CA GLU A 105 -19.94 -7.70 -1.44
C GLU A 105 -18.67 -8.46 -1.02
N MET A 106 -18.10 -9.23 -1.93
CA MET A 106 -16.87 -9.97 -1.66
C MET A 106 -15.68 -9.02 -1.53
N LEU A 107 -15.56 -8.01 -2.40
CA LEU A 107 -14.54 -6.97 -2.28
C LEU A 107 -14.64 -6.21 -0.95
N LYS A 108 -15.87 -5.89 -0.51
CA LYS A 108 -16.09 -5.26 0.80
C LYS A 108 -15.63 -6.16 1.94
N LYS A 109 -15.91 -7.46 1.90
CA LYS A 109 -15.42 -8.41 2.92
C LYS A 109 -13.89 -8.43 2.97
N ILE A 110 -13.22 -8.46 1.83
CA ILE A 110 -11.75 -8.44 1.73
C ILE A 110 -11.20 -7.17 2.37
N ALA A 111 -11.73 -6.00 2.01
CA ALA A 111 -11.30 -4.71 2.55
C ALA A 111 -11.51 -4.61 4.08
N VAL A 112 -12.68 -5.05 4.57
CA VAL A 112 -12.98 -5.10 6.01
C VAL A 112 -11.99 -6.01 6.76
N THR A 113 -11.65 -7.17 6.20
CA THR A 113 -10.70 -8.10 6.81
C THR A 113 -9.29 -7.51 6.88
N SER A 114 -8.81 -6.87 5.81
CA SER A 114 -7.47 -6.25 5.80
C SER A 114 -7.36 -5.09 6.81
N MET A 115 -8.45 -4.35 7.04
CA MET A 115 -8.49 -3.24 8.01
C MET A 115 -8.75 -3.68 9.46
N ALA A 116 -9.16 -4.93 9.69
CA ALA A 116 -9.61 -5.38 11.01
C ALA A 116 -8.52 -5.36 12.10
N SER A 117 -7.24 -5.45 11.72
CA SER A 117 -6.11 -5.42 12.65
C SER A 117 -5.51 -4.02 12.88
N LYS A 118 -6.01 -3.01 12.15
CA LYS A 118 -5.45 -1.65 12.15
C LYS A 118 -6.21 -0.72 13.11
N ILE A 119 -5.64 0.45 13.38
CA ILE A 119 -6.25 1.48 14.25
C ILE A 119 -7.64 1.92 13.78
N VAL A 120 -7.91 1.80 12.48
CA VAL A 120 -9.20 2.15 11.85
C VAL A 120 -10.25 1.02 11.94
N SER A 121 -9.98 -0.05 12.69
CA SER A 121 -10.86 -1.22 12.77
C SER A 121 -12.27 -0.93 13.28
N GLU A 122 -12.47 0.15 14.03
CA GLU A 122 -13.81 0.60 14.47
C GLU A 122 -14.65 1.22 13.34
N TYR A 123 -14.00 1.73 12.29
CA TYR A 123 -14.63 2.42 11.15
C TYR A 123 -14.47 1.65 9.83
N LYS A 124 -14.00 0.40 9.91
CA LYS A 124 -13.65 -0.42 8.74
C LYS A 124 -14.82 -0.62 7.77
N GLU A 125 -16.07 -0.67 8.25
CA GLU A 125 -17.23 -0.86 7.39
C GLU A 125 -17.45 0.34 6.45
N GLN A 126 -17.34 1.56 6.97
CA GLN A 126 -17.49 2.79 6.18
C GLN A 126 -16.32 3.00 5.24
N LEU A 127 -15.09 2.80 5.73
CA LEU A 127 -13.89 2.92 4.92
C LEU A 127 -13.83 1.86 3.81
N ALA A 128 -14.28 0.63 4.09
CA ALA A 128 -14.34 -0.42 3.07
C ALA A 128 -15.31 -0.08 1.94
N GLU A 129 -16.45 0.56 2.23
CA GLU A 129 -17.36 1.03 1.17
C GLU A 129 -16.67 2.07 0.28
N ILE A 130 -16.02 3.07 0.87
CA ILE A 130 -15.29 4.11 0.15
C ILE A 130 -14.18 3.51 -0.73
N VAL A 131 -13.38 2.60 -0.18
CA VAL A 131 -12.27 1.96 -0.92
C VAL A 131 -12.79 1.13 -2.08
N VAL A 132 -13.84 0.33 -1.87
CA VAL A 132 -14.40 -0.50 -2.94
C VAL A 132 -15.02 0.36 -4.03
N ASP A 133 -15.75 1.42 -3.67
CA ASP A 133 -16.35 2.32 -4.65
C ASP A 133 -15.26 3.08 -5.44
N ALA A 134 -14.17 3.50 -4.80
CA ALA A 134 -13.03 4.13 -5.46
C ALA A 134 -12.34 3.16 -6.45
N VAL A 135 -12.06 1.93 -6.03
CA VAL A 135 -11.42 0.91 -6.87
C VAL A 135 -12.29 0.54 -8.05
N LEU A 136 -13.60 0.34 -7.85
CA LEU A 136 -14.54 0.05 -8.94
C LEU A 136 -14.68 1.20 -9.93
N TYR A 137 -14.54 2.45 -9.47
CA TYR A 137 -14.58 3.64 -10.33
C TYR A 137 -13.37 3.74 -11.26
N VAL A 138 -12.17 3.41 -10.78
CA VAL A 138 -10.93 3.47 -11.58
C VAL A 138 -10.63 2.17 -12.33
N ALA A 139 -11.25 1.04 -11.95
CA ALA A 139 -10.99 -0.26 -12.55
C ALA A 139 -11.29 -0.27 -14.04
N ARG A 140 -10.27 -0.55 -14.86
CA ARG A 140 -10.40 -0.66 -16.31
C ARG A 140 -10.34 -2.11 -16.74
N LYS A 141 -11.30 -2.53 -17.55
CA LYS A 141 -11.26 -3.85 -18.18
C LYS A 141 -10.31 -3.83 -19.37
N VAL A 142 -9.22 -4.59 -19.28
CA VAL A 142 -8.21 -4.75 -20.33
C VAL A 142 -8.26 -6.20 -20.81
N GLY A 143 -9.00 -6.44 -21.90
CA GLY A 143 -9.28 -7.81 -22.34
C GLY A 143 -10.22 -8.53 -21.37
N ASP A 144 -9.78 -9.67 -20.86
CA ASP A 144 -10.52 -10.48 -19.87
C ASP A 144 -10.13 -10.17 -18.42
N GLU A 145 -9.13 -9.30 -18.20
CA GLU A 145 -8.62 -8.94 -16.88
C GLU A 145 -9.01 -7.52 -16.48
N TYR A 146 -9.11 -7.29 -15.18
CA TYR A 146 -9.27 -5.96 -14.60
C TYR A 146 -7.91 -5.42 -14.19
N ARG A 147 -7.59 -4.21 -14.63
CA ARG A 147 -6.40 -3.49 -14.21
C ARG A 147 -6.82 -2.24 -13.45
N VAL A 148 -6.22 -2.07 -12.28
CA VAL A 148 -6.39 -0.90 -11.42
C VAL A 148 -5.02 -0.23 -11.36
N ASP A 149 -5.01 1.07 -11.65
CA ASP A 149 -3.85 1.91 -11.38
C ASP A 149 -4.11 2.65 -10.07
N LEU A 150 -3.27 2.44 -9.07
CA LEU A 150 -3.43 3.08 -7.76
C LEU A 150 -3.12 4.58 -7.84
N ASP A 151 -2.35 5.03 -8.84
CA ASP A 151 -2.06 6.45 -9.07
C ASP A 151 -3.30 7.24 -9.50
N ASP A 152 -4.34 6.56 -10.02
CA ASP A 152 -5.64 7.17 -10.35
C ASP A 152 -6.50 7.45 -9.09
N ILE A 153 -6.11 6.94 -7.91
CA ILE A 153 -6.82 7.15 -6.64
C ILE A 153 -6.02 8.12 -5.76
N MET A 154 -6.48 9.38 -5.70
CA MET A 154 -5.85 10.40 -4.87
C MET A 154 -6.34 10.33 -3.41
N VAL A 155 -5.41 10.21 -2.45
CA VAL A 155 -5.69 10.24 -1.01
C VAL A 155 -5.20 11.57 -0.42
N GLU A 156 -6.12 12.51 -0.22
CA GLU A 156 -5.84 13.83 0.37
C GLU A 156 -6.19 13.84 1.87
N LYS A 157 -5.24 14.24 2.73
CA LYS A 157 -5.40 14.26 4.19
C LYS A 157 -5.51 15.70 4.70
N LYS A 158 -6.65 16.07 5.29
CA LYS A 158 -6.86 17.38 5.94
C LYS A 158 -7.14 17.26 7.42
N PRO A 159 -6.44 18.03 8.29
CA PRO A 159 -6.71 18.02 9.73
C PRO A 159 -8.02 18.75 10.04
N GLY A 160 -8.78 18.25 11.03
CA GLY A 160 -9.90 18.98 11.62
C GLY A 160 -11.07 18.10 12.06
N GLU A 161 -11.57 17.24 11.18
CA GLU A 161 -12.78 16.43 11.41
C GLU A 161 -12.46 15.00 11.88
N SER A 162 -13.50 14.19 12.11
CA SER A 162 -13.40 12.77 12.46
C SER A 162 -13.08 11.93 11.23
N ILE A 163 -12.50 10.74 11.44
CA ILE A 163 -12.28 9.72 10.39
C ILE A 163 -13.59 9.37 9.66
N THR A 164 -14.71 9.42 10.37
CA THR A 164 -16.05 9.17 9.84
C THR A 164 -16.52 10.17 8.78
N GLU A 165 -15.88 11.35 8.70
CA GLU A 165 -16.21 12.37 7.70
C GLU A 165 -15.46 12.18 6.37
N THR A 166 -14.59 11.16 6.30
CA THR A 166 -13.93 10.75 5.05
C THR A 166 -14.98 10.43 3.99
N LYS A 167 -14.82 11.01 2.80
CA LYS A 167 -15.77 10.87 1.68
C LYS A 167 -15.00 10.59 0.39
N LEU A 168 -15.61 9.79 -0.47
CA LEU A 168 -15.16 9.64 -1.85
C LEU A 168 -15.58 10.88 -2.64
N ILE A 169 -14.63 11.50 -3.33
CA ILE A 169 -14.90 12.59 -4.27
C ILE A 169 -14.68 12.04 -5.67
N GLU A 170 -15.74 11.97 -6.47
CA GLU A 170 -15.69 11.58 -7.89
C GLU A 170 -15.08 12.71 -8.73
N GLY A 171 -13.77 12.89 -8.59
CA GLY A 171 -13.03 13.98 -9.22
C GLY A 171 -11.65 14.14 -8.63
N ILE A 172 -11.11 15.36 -8.69
CA ILE A 172 -9.79 15.68 -8.15
C ILE A 172 -9.91 16.72 -7.04
N VAL A 173 -9.17 16.51 -5.94
CA VAL A 173 -9.01 17.48 -4.88
C VAL A 173 -7.67 18.18 -5.08
N LEU A 174 -7.69 19.49 -5.22
CA LEU A 174 -6.47 20.28 -5.35
C LEU A 174 -6.24 21.04 -4.04
N ASP A 175 -5.11 20.77 -3.39
CA ASP A 175 -4.65 21.57 -2.26
C ASP A 175 -4.02 22.89 -2.73
N LYS A 176 -4.83 23.72 -3.38
CA LYS A 176 -4.42 25.03 -3.90
C LYS A 176 -5.51 26.06 -3.65
N GLU A 177 -5.07 27.27 -3.37
CA GLU A 177 -5.95 28.42 -3.25
C GLU A 177 -6.11 29.12 -4.60
N VAL A 178 -7.22 29.86 -4.72
CA VAL A 178 -7.47 30.71 -5.88
C VAL A 178 -6.52 31.91 -5.83
N VAL A 179 -5.76 32.12 -6.91
CA VAL A 179 -4.64 33.08 -6.97
C VAL A 179 -5.08 34.52 -6.70
N HIS A 180 -6.25 34.93 -7.20
CA HIS A 180 -6.73 36.30 -7.09
C HIS A 180 -8.07 36.37 -6.35
N SER A 181 -8.19 37.28 -5.38
CA SER A 181 -9.36 37.42 -4.50
C SER A 181 -10.66 37.76 -5.24
N GLY A 182 -10.56 38.43 -6.39
CA GLY A 182 -11.69 38.73 -7.28
C GLY A 182 -12.16 37.57 -8.17
N MET A 183 -11.48 36.43 -8.15
CA MET A 183 -11.93 35.25 -8.90
C MET A 183 -13.08 34.55 -8.15
N PRO A 184 -14.03 33.94 -8.88
CA PRO A 184 -15.15 33.24 -8.26
C PRO A 184 -14.66 32.03 -7.46
N LYS A 185 -15.20 31.85 -6.24
CA LYS A 185 -14.90 30.69 -5.38
C LYS A 185 -15.69 29.43 -5.73
N ARG A 186 -16.76 29.58 -6.53
CA ARG A 186 -17.62 28.48 -7.00
C ARG A 186 -18.02 28.77 -8.43
N ILE A 187 -17.87 27.78 -9.29
CA ILE A 187 -18.29 27.81 -10.69
C ILE A 187 -19.05 26.51 -10.94
N GLU A 188 -20.26 26.62 -11.47
CA GLU A 188 -21.06 25.48 -11.92
C GLU A 188 -20.86 25.29 -13.42
N GLU A 189 -20.83 24.04 -13.89
CA GLU A 189 -20.59 23.68 -15.31
C GLU A 189 -19.30 24.32 -15.89
N ALA A 190 -18.25 24.35 -15.08
CA ALA A 190 -16.97 24.95 -15.45
C ALA A 190 -16.28 24.18 -16.59
N LYS A 191 -15.64 24.93 -17.50
CA LYS A 191 -14.72 24.36 -18.50
C LYS A 191 -13.30 24.46 -17.96
N ILE A 192 -12.68 23.31 -17.71
CA ILE A 192 -11.33 23.21 -17.13
C ILE A 192 -10.30 23.19 -18.26
N ALA A 193 -9.30 24.07 -18.18
CA ALA A 193 -8.14 24.07 -19.06
C ALA A 193 -6.90 23.60 -18.28
N LEU A 194 -6.17 22.63 -18.82
CA LEU A 194 -4.90 22.16 -18.28
C LEU A 194 -3.76 22.78 -19.07
N LEU A 195 -2.96 23.62 -18.40
CA LEU A 195 -1.81 24.30 -19.00
C LEU A 195 -0.55 23.86 -18.27
N ASN A 196 0.47 23.40 -19.01
CA ASN A 196 1.79 23.10 -18.45
C ASN A 196 2.80 24.25 -18.66
N CYS A 197 2.34 25.39 -19.19
CA CYS A 197 3.17 26.56 -19.42
C CYS A 197 2.93 27.62 -18.33
N PRO A 198 3.97 28.37 -17.95
CA PRO A 198 3.79 29.51 -17.06
C PRO A 198 3.03 30.62 -17.79
N LEU A 199 2.12 31.27 -17.07
CA LEU A 199 1.42 32.46 -17.56
C LEU A 199 2.25 33.71 -17.26
N GLU A 200 3.38 33.84 -17.96
CA GLU A 200 4.29 34.97 -17.84
C GLU A 200 4.78 35.46 -19.21
N VAL A 201 5.43 36.61 -19.23
CA VAL A 201 6.08 37.11 -20.46
C VAL A 201 7.27 36.22 -20.76
N GLU A 202 7.25 35.55 -21.90
CA GLU A 202 8.37 34.72 -22.35
C GLU A 202 9.65 35.54 -22.45
N LYS A 203 10.66 35.14 -21.68
CA LYS A 203 12.01 35.67 -21.82
C LYS A 203 12.79 34.77 -22.76
N THR A 204 13.46 35.37 -23.73
CA THR A 204 14.42 34.67 -24.58
C THR A 204 15.50 34.09 -23.67
N ARG A 205 15.65 32.76 -23.64
CA ARG A 205 16.80 32.12 -22.98
C ARG A 205 18.04 32.50 -23.78
N GLU A 206 18.88 33.37 -23.25
CA GLU A 206 20.25 33.45 -23.70
C GLU A 206 20.96 32.20 -23.18
N ASP A 207 21.33 31.31 -24.09
CA ASP A 207 22.13 30.12 -23.79
C ASP A 207 23.42 30.54 -23.09
N GLN A 208 23.51 30.36 -21.77
CA GLN A 208 24.78 30.37 -21.07
C GLN A 208 25.46 29.03 -21.35
N TYR A 209 26.46 29.10 -22.23
CA TYR A 209 27.46 28.06 -22.49
C TYR A 209 28.25 27.70 -21.24
#